data_AF-A0A383TEI5-F1
#
_entry.id   AF-A0A383TEI5-F1
#
_cell.length_a   1.000
_cell.length_b   1.000
_cell.length_c   1.000
_cell.angle_alpha   90.00
_cell.angle_beta   90.00
_cell.angle_gamma   90.00
#
_symmetry.space_group_name_H-M   'P 1'
#
loop_
_entity.id
_entity.type
_entity.pdbx_description
1 polymer ?
#
loop_
_entity_poly.entity_id
_entity_poly.type
_entity_poly.pdbx_seq_one_letter_code
_entity_poly.pdbx_strand_id
1 'polypeptide(L)'
;MAWLKSLGLTFTQESTGLLKLTLAGEAILAGAPPVDILKNQVLKYQFPSAYSIGRNINVNPRFKIRPFRFLLRLLNDPQIDYLTQEEIAKIIIVNAENETERCYKSVVERLLNFRSFGESSLDNDFFDKYAPSKGNINIANPYGYLNDIANTLINWMEYTQLAKREHDFLVILEDKFEEVDSILSISPPFIDRPENDEYFQRKYGVDPNHTKDNRNLINSRTITAHMIAEQKITQAFISESLRYPISRIDAKVIANISYVSGFEYRVVEQILLRKYPHGAIGSFMSNYFEMAFRGRDEAIEFETATVEIFENVFGMKANHVGPIGLTPDILVISDDAGYLGIIDNKAYSRYSITNDHKNRMIYNYIPSYQRDEYPLAFFTYIAGGFGNNINRQLNDISSATNVHGSAINVSNMIQLVQNFSEYSYDHFTLKDIFSLDRQITQSDI
;
A
#
# COMPACT_ATOMS: atom_id res chain seq x y z
N MET A 1 -2.33 -16.39 -13.49
CA MET A 1 -1.63 -16.13 -14.77
C MET A 1 -2.10 -14.87 -15.46
N ALA A 2 -3.38 -14.73 -15.84
CA ALA A 2 -3.88 -13.54 -16.54
C ALA A 2 -3.60 -12.22 -15.80
N TRP A 3 -3.77 -12.20 -14.47
CA TRP A 3 -3.50 -11.02 -13.63
C TRP A 3 -2.01 -10.63 -13.58
N LEU A 4 -1.10 -11.61 -13.44
CA LEU A 4 0.35 -11.34 -13.46
C LEU A 4 0.79 -10.74 -14.79
N LYS A 5 0.22 -11.23 -15.90
CA LYS A 5 0.45 -10.68 -17.24
C LYS A 5 -0.16 -9.29 -17.41
N SER A 6 -1.36 -9.06 -16.86
CA SER A 6 -2.04 -7.75 -16.87
C SER A 6 -1.23 -6.68 -16.14
N LEU A 7 -0.55 -7.05 -15.05
CA LEU A 7 0.36 -6.17 -14.31
C LEU A 7 1.78 -6.11 -14.89
N GLY A 8 2.06 -6.84 -15.98
CA GLY A 8 3.37 -6.83 -16.62
C GLY A 8 4.47 -7.44 -15.78
N LEU A 9 4.14 -8.45 -14.96
CA LEU A 9 5.10 -9.19 -14.13
C LEU A 9 5.67 -10.40 -14.88
N THR A 10 4.95 -10.88 -15.90
CA THR A 10 5.34 -12.03 -16.71
C THR A 10 5.07 -11.80 -18.19
N PHE A 11 5.80 -12.52 -19.03
CA PHE A 11 5.57 -12.59 -20.47
C PHE A 11 5.91 -13.96 -21.01
N THR A 12 5.39 -14.30 -22.19
CA THR A 12 5.79 -15.50 -22.91
C THR A 12 6.86 -15.12 -23.92
N GLN A 13 8.04 -15.73 -23.84
CA GLN A 13 9.12 -15.48 -24.79
C GLN A 13 8.76 -16.06 -26.16
N GLU A 14 8.80 -15.26 -27.22
CA GLU A 14 8.41 -15.65 -28.58
C GLU A 14 9.28 -16.82 -29.11
N SER A 15 10.58 -16.79 -28.84
CA SER A 15 11.52 -17.77 -29.38
C SER A 15 11.41 -19.16 -28.75
N THR A 16 10.96 -19.27 -27.50
CA THR A 16 10.92 -20.55 -26.75
C THR A 16 9.53 -20.97 -26.33
N GLY A 17 8.54 -20.07 -26.39
CA GLY A 17 7.20 -20.28 -25.83
C GLY A 17 7.17 -20.39 -24.30
N LEU A 18 8.28 -20.16 -23.61
CA LEU A 18 8.38 -20.29 -22.16
C LEU A 18 7.91 -19.00 -21.47
N LEU A 19 7.23 -19.18 -20.33
CA LEU A 19 6.93 -18.07 -19.42
C LEU A 19 8.22 -17.55 -18.79
N LYS A 20 8.40 -16.23 -18.80
CA LYS A 20 9.50 -15.50 -18.16
C LYS A 20 8.96 -14.40 -17.27
N LEU A 21 9.79 -13.95 -16.34
CA LEU A 21 9.54 -12.78 -15.52
C LEU A 21 10.05 -11.52 -16.22
N THR A 22 9.28 -10.45 -16.14
CA THR A 22 9.79 -9.11 -16.46
C THR A 22 10.74 -8.63 -15.34
N LEU A 23 11.37 -7.47 -15.51
CA LEU A 23 12.22 -6.89 -14.46
C LEU A 23 11.40 -6.61 -13.19
N ALA A 24 10.17 -6.10 -13.33
CA ALA A 24 9.23 -5.93 -12.22
C ALA A 24 8.91 -7.25 -11.51
N GLY A 25 8.68 -8.34 -12.26
CA GLY A 25 8.47 -9.66 -11.68
C GLY A 25 9.69 -10.22 -10.94
N GLU A 26 10.90 -10.00 -11.47
CA GLU A 26 12.15 -10.39 -10.81
C GLU A 26 12.41 -9.57 -9.56
N ALA A 27 12.16 -8.26 -9.59
CA ALA A 27 12.37 -7.37 -8.45
C ALA A 27 11.49 -7.76 -7.25
N ILE A 28 10.20 -8.07 -7.47
CA ILE A 28 9.32 -8.57 -6.39
C ILE A 28 9.86 -9.88 -5.80
N LEU A 29 10.29 -10.83 -6.65
CA LEU A 29 10.87 -12.08 -6.15
C LEU A 29 12.22 -11.88 -5.45
N ALA A 30 12.97 -10.86 -5.82
CA ALA A 30 14.20 -10.45 -5.16
C ALA A 30 13.95 -9.66 -3.86
N GLY A 31 12.69 -9.47 -3.44
CA GLY A 31 12.33 -8.83 -2.17
C GLY A 31 12.32 -7.31 -2.20
N ALA A 32 12.38 -6.71 -3.39
CA ALA A 32 12.13 -5.27 -3.52
C ALA A 32 10.69 -4.95 -3.07
N PRO A 33 10.45 -3.74 -2.50
CA PRO A 33 9.14 -3.33 -2.00
C PRO A 33 8.04 -3.56 -3.05
N PRO A 34 7.08 -4.47 -2.80
CA PRO A 34 6.07 -4.81 -3.81
C PRO A 34 5.17 -3.63 -4.17
N VAL A 35 4.87 -2.76 -3.20
CA VAL A 35 3.99 -1.60 -3.39
C VAL A 35 4.56 -0.65 -4.44
N ASP A 36 5.84 -0.27 -4.37
CA ASP A 36 6.42 0.68 -5.33
C ASP A 36 6.44 0.13 -6.75
N ILE A 37 6.74 -1.16 -6.88
CA ILE A 37 6.71 -1.86 -8.17
C ILE A 37 5.29 -1.89 -8.71
N LEU A 38 4.32 -2.33 -7.91
CA LEU A 38 2.93 -2.44 -8.34
C LEU A 38 2.30 -1.08 -8.62
N LYS A 39 2.56 -0.06 -7.79
CA LYS A 39 2.18 1.35 -8.03
C LYS A 39 2.67 1.80 -9.41
N ASN A 40 3.95 1.58 -9.70
CA ASN A 40 4.53 1.91 -11.00
C ASN A 40 3.84 1.16 -12.16
N GLN A 41 3.53 -0.12 -12.00
CA GLN A 41 2.81 -0.92 -13.00
C GLN A 41 1.38 -0.42 -13.20
N VAL A 42 0.61 -0.21 -12.13
CA VAL A 42 -0.77 0.30 -12.17
C VAL A 42 -0.83 1.66 -12.85
N LEU A 43 0.09 2.59 -12.54
CA LEU A 43 0.14 3.92 -13.16
C LEU A 43 0.52 3.88 -14.65
N LYS A 44 1.30 2.88 -15.08
CA LYS A 44 1.65 2.65 -16.49
C LYS A 44 0.58 1.87 -17.27
N TYR A 45 -0.36 1.22 -16.57
CA TYR A 45 -1.37 0.39 -17.20
C TYR A 45 -2.18 1.20 -18.21
N GLN A 46 -2.28 0.68 -19.43
CA GLN A 46 -2.82 1.44 -20.56
C GLN A 46 -3.70 0.59 -21.47
N PHE A 47 -4.57 1.29 -22.20
CA PHE A 47 -5.25 0.80 -23.39
C PHE A 47 -4.79 1.60 -24.62
N PRO A 48 -4.48 0.95 -25.75
CA PRO A 48 -4.35 -0.50 -25.90
C PRO A 48 -3.09 -1.05 -25.18
N SER A 49 -3.15 -2.33 -24.82
CA SER A 49 -2.03 -3.14 -24.33
C SER A 49 -2.11 -4.55 -24.89
N ALA A 50 -1.00 -5.31 -24.81
CA ALA A 50 -0.97 -6.72 -25.21
C ALA A 50 -2.02 -7.58 -24.47
N TYR A 51 -2.37 -7.19 -23.24
CA TYR A 51 -3.46 -7.80 -22.49
C TYR A 51 -4.83 -7.38 -23.06
N SER A 52 -5.07 -6.07 -23.25
CA SER A 52 -6.40 -5.56 -23.61
C SER A 52 -6.87 -5.98 -25.00
N ILE A 53 -5.95 -6.16 -25.95
CA ILE A 53 -6.28 -6.63 -27.31
C ILE A 53 -6.41 -8.16 -27.40
N GLY A 54 -6.09 -8.88 -26.32
CA GLY A 54 -6.14 -10.34 -26.29
C GLY A 54 -7.56 -10.85 -26.56
N ARG A 55 -7.67 -11.96 -27.30
CA ARG A 55 -8.94 -12.55 -27.78
C ARG A 55 -10.05 -12.66 -26.73
N ASN A 56 -9.69 -12.93 -25.48
CA ASN A 56 -10.65 -13.15 -24.40
C ASN A 56 -11.21 -11.85 -23.79
N ILE A 57 -10.50 -10.73 -23.96
CA ILE A 57 -10.76 -9.45 -23.30
C ILE A 57 -11.29 -8.45 -24.32
N ASN A 58 -10.53 -8.23 -25.41
CA ASN A 58 -10.94 -7.44 -26.56
C ASN A 58 -11.57 -6.08 -26.21
N VAL A 59 -10.83 -5.25 -25.46
CA VAL A 59 -11.25 -3.88 -25.12
C VAL A 59 -11.45 -3.08 -26.42
N ASN A 60 -12.53 -2.31 -26.49
CA ASN A 60 -12.88 -1.55 -27.68
C ASN A 60 -11.72 -0.59 -28.10
N PRO A 61 -11.30 -0.57 -29.39
CA PRO A 61 -10.20 0.28 -29.86
C PRO A 61 -10.39 1.79 -29.66
N ARG A 62 -11.62 2.26 -29.36
CA ARG A 62 -11.88 3.66 -29.00
C ARG A 62 -11.09 4.11 -27.76
N PHE A 63 -10.75 3.17 -26.87
CA PHE A 63 -10.01 3.47 -25.65
C PHE A 63 -8.52 3.65 -25.93
N LYS A 64 -8.03 4.87 -25.68
CA LYS A 64 -6.61 5.24 -25.69
C LYS A 64 -6.29 6.02 -24.42
N ILE A 65 -6.16 5.31 -23.31
CA ILE A 65 -6.17 5.86 -21.97
C ILE A 65 -5.31 5.06 -20.99
N ARG A 66 -4.74 5.71 -19.97
CA ARG A 66 -4.29 5.07 -18.73
C ARG A 66 -5.37 5.24 -17.66
N PRO A 67 -6.21 4.22 -17.43
CA PRO A 67 -7.41 4.37 -16.62
C PRO A 67 -7.10 4.83 -15.19
N PHE A 68 -6.04 4.30 -14.57
CA PHE A 68 -5.69 4.63 -13.19
C PHE A 68 -5.15 6.06 -13.02
N ARG A 69 -4.41 6.58 -14.02
CA ARG A 69 -4.01 8.00 -14.01
C ARG A 69 -5.20 8.92 -14.24
N PHE A 70 -6.15 8.52 -15.08
CA PHE A 70 -7.38 9.27 -15.27
C PHE A 70 -8.25 9.28 -14.00
N LEU A 71 -8.36 8.15 -13.29
CA LEU A 71 -9.03 8.06 -12.00
C LEU A 71 -8.36 8.94 -10.94
N LEU A 72 -7.03 8.88 -10.82
CA LEU A 72 -6.30 9.77 -9.91
C LEU A 72 -6.52 11.24 -10.23
N ARG A 73 -6.54 11.60 -11.52
CA ARG A 73 -6.83 12.97 -11.93
C ARG A 73 -8.23 13.42 -11.51
N LEU A 74 -9.24 12.56 -11.62
CA LEU A 74 -10.59 12.86 -11.14
C LEU A 74 -10.64 13.01 -9.62
N LEU A 75 -9.99 12.11 -8.87
CA LEU A 75 -9.93 12.19 -7.41
C LEU A 75 -9.20 13.45 -6.93
N ASN A 76 -8.20 13.91 -7.68
CA ASN A 76 -7.45 15.13 -7.39
C ASN A 76 -8.18 16.41 -7.82
N ASP A 77 -9.37 16.31 -8.44
CA ASP A 77 -10.17 17.47 -8.82
C ASP A 77 -11.00 17.95 -7.62
N PRO A 78 -10.84 19.21 -7.16
CA PRO A 78 -11.60 19.75 -6.03
C PRO A 78 -13.13 19.75 -6.24
N GLN A 79 -13.61 19.68 -7.48
CA GLN A 79 -15.05 19.59 -7.77
C GLN A 79 -15.60 18.17 -7.56
N ILE A 80 -14.73 17.16 -7.61
CA ILE A 80 -15.09 15.76 -7.53
C ILE A 80 -14.82 15.20 -6.13
N ASP A 81 -13.63 15.44 -5.57
CA ASP A 81 -13.17 15.10 -4.20
C ASP A 81 -13.12 13.58 -3.86
N TYR A 82 -14.14 12.83 -4.28
CA TYR A 82 -14.27 11.38 -4.07
C TYR A 82 -14.90 10.70 -5.29
N LEU A 83 -14.84 9.38 -5.36
CA LEU A 83 -15.58 8.57 -6.34
C LEU A 83 -16.28 7.37 -5.68
N THR A 84 -17.53 7.11 -6.03
CA THR A 84 -18.20 5.86 -5.63
C THR A 84 -17.96 4.74 -6.65
N GLN A 85 -18.17 3.49 -6.23
CA GLN A 85 -18.10 2.35 -7.15
C GLN A 85 -19.10 2.49 -8.31
N GLU A 86 -20.29 2.98 -8.02
CA GLU A 86 -21.34 3.19 -9.02
C GLU A 86 -20.96 4.27 -10.04
N GLU A 87 -20.37 5.38 -9.59
CA GLU A 87 -19.86 6.45 -10.46
C GLU A 87 -18.76 5.93 -11.39
N ILE A 88 -17.84 5.12 -10.87
CA ILE A 88 -16.80 4.47 -11.69
C ILE A 88 -17.45 3.53 -12.72
N ALA A 89 -18.41 2.71 -12.29
CA ALA A 89 -19.10 1.73 -13.12
C ALA A 89 -19.89 2.37 -14.27
N LYS A 90 -20.76 3.34 -13.95
CA LYS A 90 -21.77 3.86 -14.87
C LYS A 90 -21.33 5.09 -15.63
N ILE A 91 -20.35 5.85 -15.12
CA ILE A 91 -19.88 7.07 -15.77
C ILE A 91 -18.46 6.89 -16.32
N ILE A 92 -17.50 6.51 -15.48
CA ILE A 92 -16.08 6.61 -15.85
C ILE A 92 -15.68 5.51 -16.83
N ILE A 93 -15.93 4.23 -16.51
CA ILE A 93 -15.51 3.09 -17.35
C ILE A 93 -16.05 3.20 -18.78
N VAL A 94 -17.25 3.73 -18.95
CA VAL A 94 -17.94 3.78 -20.24
C VAL A 94 -17.67 5.04 -21.06
N ASN A 95 -17.30 6.17 -20.42
CA ASN A 95 -17.10 7.47 -21.07
C ASN A 95 -15.65 7.97 -21.10
N ALA A 96 -14.75 7.47 -20.24
CA ALA A 96 -13.35 7.87 -20.21
C ALA A 96 -12.55 7.17 -21.33
N GLU A 97 -12.72 7.66 -22.56
CA GLU A 97 -12.13 7.05 -23.75
C GLU A 97 -10.64 7.40 -23.93
N ASN A 98 -10.22 8.60 -23.55
CA ASN A 98 -8.85 9.08 -23.74
C ASN A 98 -8.46 10.18 -22.73
N GLU A 99 -7.17 10.52 -22.72
CA GLU A 99 -6.59 11.49 -21.77
C GLU A 99 -6.68 12.96 -22.24
N THR A 100 -7.51 13.30 -23.23
CA THR A 100 -7.64 14.69 -23.67
C THR A 100 -8.45 15.53 -22.69
N GLU A 101 -8.15 16.84 -22.61
CA GLU A 101 -8.92 17.80 -21.81
C GLU A 101 -10.42 17.80 -22.13
N ARG A 102 -10.77 17.59 -23.40
CA ARG A 102 -12.17 17.52 -23.82
C ARG A 102 -12.87 16.29 -23.22
N CYS A 103 -12.22 15.12 -23.28
CA CYS A 103 -12.77 13.90 -22.68
C CYS A 103 -12.87 14.05 -21.16
N TYR A 104 -11.81 14.56 -20.51
CA TYR A 104 -11.80 14.83 -19.08
C TYR A 104 -12.97 15.70 -18.63
N LYS A 105 -13.13 16.89 -19.21
CA LYS A 105 -14.22 17.82 -18.87
C LYS A 105 -15.60 17.21 -19.11
N SER A 106 -15.77 16.45 -20.19
CA SER A 106 -17.03 15.76 -20.46
C SER A 106 -17.35 14.69 -19.42
N VAL A 107 -16.35 13.97 -18.91
CA VAL A 107 -16.55 12.98 -17.84
C VAL A 107 -16.89 13.67 -16.52
N VAL A 108 -16.20 14.76 -16.16
CA VAL A 108 -16.52 15.57 -14.97
C VAL A 108 -17.96 16.08 -15.01
N GLU A 109 -18.39 16.66 -16.14
CA GLU A 109 -19.77 17.13 -16.31
C GLU A 109 -20.80 16.01 -16.14
N ARG A 110 -20.57 14.85 -16.78
CA ARG A 110 -21.45 13.68 -16.66
C ARG A 110 -21.50 13.14 -15.23
N LEU A 111 -20.37 13.16 -14.52
CA LEU A 111 -20.28 12.73 -13.13
C LEU A 111 -21.09 13.65 -12.21
N LEU A 112 -20.95 14.97 -12.36
CA LEU A 112 -21.72 15.95 -11.60
C LEU A 112 -23.23 15.87 -11.92
N ASN A 113 -23.59 15.64 -13.18
CA ASN A 113 -24.97 15.39 -13.58
C ASN A 113 -25.52 14.10 -12.95
N PHE A 114 -24.72 13.03 -12.90
CA PHE A 114 -25.11 11.79 -12.24
C PHE A 114 -25.31 11.96 -10.74
N ARG A 115 -24.48 12.77 -10.07
CA ARG A 115 -24.71 13.13 -8.65
C ARG A 115 -26.01 13.90 -8.43
N SER A 116 -26.40 14.75 -9.39
CA SER A 116 -27.58 15.61 -9.27
C SER A 116 -28.89 14.90 -9.63
N PHE A 117 -28.86 14.02 -10.63
CA PHE A 117 -30.06 13.44 -11.25
C PHE A 117 -30.09 11.90 -11.22
N GLY A 118 -29.04 11.25 -10.70
CA GLY A 118 -28.92 9.80 -10.65
C GLY A 118 -28.98 9.16 -12.04
N GLU A 119 -29.59 7.98 -12.13
CA GLU A 119 -29.72 7.22 -13.38
C GLU A 119 -30.48 7.96 -14.49
N SER A 120 -31.31 8.96 -14.16
CA SER A 120 -32.02 9.76 -15.17
C SER A 120 -31.10 10.64 -16.02
N SER A 121 -29.85 10.83 -15.60
CA SER A 121 -28.81 11.51 -16.38
C SER A 121 -28.14 10.62 -17.43
N LEU A 122 -28.36 9.30 -17.39
CA LEU A 122 -27.74 8.36 -18.32
C LEU A 122 -28.42 8.42 -19.70
N ASP A 123 -27.69 8.01 -20.73
CA ASP A 123 -28.25 7.91 -22.08
C ASP A 123 -29.48 6.94 -22.06
N ASN A 124 -30.56 7.25 -22.80
CA ASN A 124 -31.78 6.42 -22.80
C ASN A 124 -31.53 4.96 -23.23
N ASP A 125 -30.50 4.74 -24.06
CA ASP A 125 -30.07 3.43 -24.56
C ASP A 125 -28.89 2.84 -23.76
N PHE A 126 -28.55 3.40 -22.60
CA PHE A 126 -27.37 3.03 -21.80
C PHE A 126 -27.28 1.51 -21.54
N PHE A 127 -28.41 0.91 -21.18
CA PHE A 127 -28.49 -0.52 -20.90
C PHE A 127 -28.12 -1.37 -22.12
N ASP A 128 -28.66 -1.04 -23.30
CA ASP A 128 -28.39 -1.77 -24.54
C ASP A 128 -26.97 -1.52 -25.04
N LYS A 129 -26.51 -0.28 -24.96
CA LYS A 129 -25.21 0.17 -25.45
C LYS A 129 -24.04 -0.44 -24.70
N TYR A 130 -24.20 -0.65 -23.39
CA TYR A 130 -23.12 -1.14 -22.54
C TYR A 130 -23.29 -2.59 -22.08
N ALA A 131 -24.38 -3.27 -22.46
CA ALA A 131 -24.65 -4.67 -22.15
C ALA A 131 -23.40 -5.59 -22.24
N PRO A 132 -23.28 -6.58 -21.35
CA PRO A 132 -22.11 -7.45 -21.30
C PRO A 132 -21.97 -8.23 -22.61
N SER A 133 -20.75 -8.25 -23.16
CA SER A 133 -20.46 -8.94 -24.43
C SER A 133 -20.54 -10.47 -24.34
N LYS A 134 -20.60 -11.03 -23.13
CA LYS A 134 -20.67 -12.47 -22.84
C LYS A 134 -21.54 -12.73 -21.63
N GLY A 135 -22.29 -13.84 -21.66
CA GLY A 135 -23.13 -14.29 -20.54
C GLY A 135 -24.58 -13.79 -20.58
N ASN A 136 -25.42 -14.33 -19.70
CA ASN A 136 -26.81 -13.90 -19.55
C ASN A 136 -26.86 -12.68 -18.62
N ILE A 137 -27.65 -11.66 -18.99
CA ILE A 137 -27.87 -10.49 -18.14
C ILE A 137 -28.71 -10.91 -16.93
N ASN A 138 -28.20 -10.65 -15.73
CA ASN A 138 -29.00 -10.75 -14.53
C ASN A 138 -29.95 -9.55 -14.47
N ILE A 139 -31.24 -9.77 -14.74
CA ILE A 139 -32.26 -8.71 -14.75
C ILE A 139 -32.38 -8.03 -13.38
N ALA A 140 -32.10 -8.75 -12.28
CA ALA A 140 -32.13 -8.18 -10.94
C ALA A 140 -30.89 -7.32 -10.62
N ASN A 141 -29.80 -7.45 -11.38
CA ASN A 141 -28.61 -6.62 -11.27
C ASN A 141 -28.00 -6.37 -12.66
N PRO A 142 -28.65 -5.51 -13.48
CA PRO A 142 -28.32 -5.35 -14.89
C PRO A 142 -26.90 -4.83 -15.13
N TYR A 143 -26.32 -4.13 -14.15
CA TYR A 143 -25.00 -3.50 -14.22
C TYR A 143 -23.94 -4.19 -13.36
N GLY A 144 -24.21 -5.41 -12.87
CA GLY A 144 -23.31 -6.14 -11.98
C GLY A 144 -21.89 -6.27 -12.54
N TYR A 145 -21.74 -6.54 -13.84
CA TYR A 145 -20.43 -6.65 -14.47
C TYR A 145 -19.64 -5.33 -14.50
N LEU A 146 -20.30 -4.17 -14.66
CA LEU A 146 -19.62 -2.86 -14.57
C LEU A 146 -19.16 -2.59 -13.15
N ASN A 147 -19.98 -2.95 -12.16
CA ASN A 147 -19.64 -2.87 -10.76
C ASN A 147 -18.44 -3.77 -10.40
N ASP A 148 -18.37 -4.98 -10.94
CA ASP A 148 -17.23 -5.89 -10.73
C ASP A 148 -15.92 -5.32 -11.31
N ILE A 149 -16.00 -4.70 -12.50
CA ILE A 149 -14.85 -4.01 -13.11
C ILE A 149 -14.47 -2.79 -12.27
N ALA A 150 -15.45 -1.99 -11.82
CA ALA A 150 -15.22 -0.83 -10.97
C ALA A 150 -14.55 -1.23 -9.65
N ASN A 151 -15.05 -2.26 -8.97
CA ASN A 151 -14.44 -2.79 -7.76
C ASN A 151 -13.01 -3.30 -8.02
N THR A 152 -12.76 -3.93 -9.17
CA THR A 152 -11.40 -4.32 -9.58
C THR A 152 -10.47 -3.12 -9.74
N LEU A 153 -10.94 -2.03 -10.38
CA LEU A 153 -10.17 -0.79 -10.52
C LEU A 153 -9.91 -0.13 -9.16
N ILE A 154 -10.91 -0.10 -8.28
CA ILE A 154 -10.76 0.42 -6.91
C ILE A 154 -9.69 -0.38 -6.17
N ASN A 155 -9.78 -1.71 -6.16
CA ASN A 155 -8.78 -2.56 -5.48
C ASN A 155 -7.36 -2.26 -5.99
N TRP A 156 -7.18 -2.08 -7.30
CA TRP A 156 -5.88 -1.72 -7.90
C TRP A 156 -5.41 -0.32 -7.50
N MET A 157 -6.32 0.64 -7.42
CA MET A 157 -6.02 1.97 -6.88
C MET A 157 -5.59 1.87 -5.41
N GLU A 158 -6.26 1.08 -4.59
CA GLU A 158 -5.92 0.90 -3.17
C GLU A 158 -4.54 0.27 -2.98
N TYR A 159 -4.16 -0.69 -3.82
CA TYR A 159 -2.81 -1.28 -3.79
C TYR A 159 -1.69 -0.28 -4.05
N THR A 160 -1.98 0.83 -4.73
CA THR A 160 -0.98 1.89 -4.92
C THR A 160 -0.67 2.65 -3.62
N GLN A 161 -1.51 2.53 -2.59
CA GLN A 161 -1.43 3.33 -1.37
C GLN A 161 -1.45 4.85 -1.62
N LEU A 162 -2.01 5.28 -2.77
CA LEU A 162 -2.28 6.70 -3.07
C LEU A 162 -3.73 7.08 -2.71
N ALA A 163 -4.64 6.11 -2.76
CA ALA A 163 -6.05 6.28 -2.50
C ALA A 163 -6.59 5.10 -1.70
N LYS A 164 -7.64 5.31 -0.89
CA LYS A 164 -8.31 4.26 -0.11
C LYS A 164 -9.81 4.47 -0.10
N ARG A 165 -10.58 3.38 0.09
CA ARG A 165 -12.00 3.51 0.42
C ARG A 165 -12.19 3.97 1.85
N GLU A 166 -12.95 5.04 1.98
CA GLU A 166 -13.55 5.49 3.23
C GLU A 166 -15.06 5.30 3.13
N HIS A 167 -15.59 4.29 3.82
CA HIS A 167 -16.97 3.84 3.64
C HIS A 167 -17.24 3.45 2.17
N ASP A 168 -18.05 4.23 1.44
CA ASP A 168 -18.44 4.00 0.05
C ASP A 168 -17.66 4.89 -0.95
N PHE A 169 -16.71 5.69 -0.45
CA PHE A 169 -15.99 6.70 -1.21
C PHE A 169 -14.53 6.32 -1.39
N LEU A 170 -14.07 6.18 -2.63
CA LEU A 170 -12.65 6.18 -2.95
C LEU A 170 -12.14 7.63 -2.88
N VAL A 171 -11.11 7.87 -2.07
CA VAL A 171 -10.48 9.20 -1.87
C VAL A 171 -8.96 9.08 -1.91
N ILE A 172 -8.27 10.17 -2.26
CA ILE A 172 -6.81 10.28 -2.09
C ILE A 172 -6.49 10.39 -0.59
N LEU A 173 -5.42 9.73 -0.16
CA LEU A 173 -4.93 9.85 1.22
C LEU A 173 -4.34 11.25 1.45
N GLU A 174 -4.60 11.84 2.61
CA GLU A 174 -4.27 13.23 2.91
C GLU A 174 -2.78 13.56 2.75
N ASP A 175 -1.90 12.62 3.09
CA ASP A 175 -0.44 12.75 2.95
C ASP A 175 0.08 12.45 1.53
N LYS A 176 -0.80 12.11 0.59
CA LYS A 176 -0.44 11.67 -0.77
C LYS A 176 -0.78 12.68 -1.86
N PHE A 177 -1.43 13.80 -1.54
CA PHE A 177 -1.78 14.81 -2.54
C PHE A 177 -0.56 15.33 -3.33
N GLU A 178 0.55 15.67 -2.64
CA GLU A 178 1.76 16.14 -3.32
C GLU A 178 2.40 15.05 -4.22
N GLU A 179 2.39 13.79 -3.76
CA GLU A 179 2.86 12.65 -4.55
C GLU A 179 1.98 12.47 -5.81
N VAL A 180 0.66 12.57 -5.66
CA VAL A 180 -0.30 12.47 -6.76
C VAL A 180 -0.12 13.62 -7.76
N ASP A 181 0.04 14.87 -7.30
CA ASP A 181 0.32 16.02 -8.15
C ASP A 181 1.60 15.82 -8.98
N SER A 182 2.67 15.36 -8.32
CA SER A 182 3.93 15.02 -8.98
C SER A 182 3.73 13.95 -10.06
N ILE A 183 3.04 12.86 -9.72
CA ILE A 183 2.70 11.77 -10.66
C ILE A 183 1.91 12.31 -11.86
N LEU A 184 0.91 13.15 -11.63
CA LEU A 184 0.02 13.68 -12.65
C LEU A 184 0.69 14.73 -13.55
N SER A 185 1.68 15.47 -13.03
CA SER A 185 2.44 16.48 -13.77
C SER A 185 3.26 15.90 -14.94
N ILE A 186 3.64 14.62 -14.87
CA ILE A 186 4.42 13.93 -15.90
C ILE A 186 3.53 12.95 -16.65
N SER A 187 3.31 13.18 -17.96
CA SER A 187 2.62 12.20 -18.81
C SER A 187 3.63 11.37 -19.63
N PRO A 188 3.89 10.10 -19.28
CA PRO A 188 4.77 9.26 -20.07
C PRO A 188 4.18 9.03 -21.48
N PRO A 189 4.99 8.60 -22.47
CA PRO A 189 4.46 8.15 -23.76
C PRO A 189 3.72 6.82 -23.62
N PHE A 190 2.76 6.56 -24.50
CA PHE A 190 2.12 5.24 -24.58
C PHE A 190 3.15 4.22 -25.09
N ILE A 191 3.14 3.02 -24.52
CA ILE A 191 3.89 1.89 -25.04
C ILE A 191 3.29 1.52 -26.40
N ASP A 192 4.15 1.45 -27.41
CA ASP A 192 3.81 1.12 -28.78
C ASP A 192 3.71 -0.40 -28.99
N ARG A 193 3.18 -0.80 -30.15
CA ARG A 193 3.09 -2.20 -30.61
C ARG A 193 2.41 -3.14 -29.61
N PRO A 194 1.18 -2.84 -29.15
CA PRO A 194 0.46 -3.73 -28.25
C PRO A 194 0.25 -5.13 -28.83
N GLU A 195 0.29 -5.30 -30.15
CA GLU A 195 0.21 -6.58 -30.86
C GLU A 195 1.43 -7.50 -30.65
N ASN A 196 2.59 -6.95 -30.28
CA ASN A 196 3.76 -7.74 -29.93
C ASN A 196 3.83 -7.95 -28.41
N ASP A 197 3.42 -9.13 -27.96
CA ASP A 197 3.29 -9.45 -26.53
C ASP A 197 4.62 -9.37 -25.77
N GLU A 198 5.69 -9.97 -26.29
CA GLU A 198 6.99 -9.96 -25.61
C GLU A 198 7.54 -8.52 -25.52
N TYR A 199 7.55 -7.79 -26.64
CA TYR A 199 8.03 -6.40 -26.68
C TYR A 199 7.26 -5.50 -25.72
N PHE A 200 5.92 -5.56 -25.78
CA PHE A 200 5.07 -4.73 -24.95
C PHE A 200 5.30 -5.05 -23.47
N GLN A 201 5.27 -6.32 -23.09
CA GLN A 201 5.40 -6.73 -21.69
C GLN A 201 6.78 -6.43 -21.12
N ARG A 202 7.84 -6.55 -21.92
CA ARG A 202 9.19 -6.20 -21.47
C ARG A 202 9.39 -4.69 -21.29
N LYS A 203 8.72 -3.85 -22.09
CA LYS A 203 8.68 -2.39 -21.87
C LYS A 203 7.80 -2.00 -20.68
N TYR A 204 6.64 -2.63 -20.54
CA TYR A 204 5.67 -2.33 -19.50
C TYR A 204 6.18 -2.79 -18.12
N GLY A 205 6.74 -3.99 -18.05
CA GLY A 205 7.30 -4.65 -16.88
C GLY A 205 8.69 -4.21 -16.45
N VAL A 206 9.08 -2.97 -16.77
CA VAL A 206 10.30 -2.36 -16.24
C VAL A 206 10.00 -1.84 -14.82
N ASP A 207 10.80 -2.26 -13.84
CA ASP A 207 10.67 -1.78 -12.45
C ASP A 207 11.10 -0.30 -12.30
N PRO A 208 10.92 0.33 -11.13
CA PRO A 208 11.35 1.71 -10.91
C PRO A 208 12.87 1.95 -11.00
N ASN A 209 13.70 0.92 -10.80
CA ASN A 209 15.15 1.03 -10.72
C ASN A 209 15.83 0.87 -12.09
N HIS A 210 15.09 0.42 -13.11
CA HIS A 210 15.57 0.23 -14.45
C HIS A 210 14.86 1.16 -15.44
N THR A 211 15.55 1.52 -16.51
CA THR A 211 14.94 2.32 -17.60
C THR A 211 14.48 1.46 -18.77
N LYS A 212 15.12 0.30 -18.99
CA LYS A 212 14.88 -0.61 -20.13
C LYS A 212 15.28 -2.04 -19.78
N ASP A 213 14.60 -3.02 -20.38
CA ASP A 213 14.98 -4.43 -20.33
C ASP A 213 15.89 -4.80 -21.53
N ASN A 214 17.19 -4.93 -21.28
CA ASN A 214 18.19 -5.33 -22.28
C ASN A 214 18.65 -6.80 -22.14
N ARG A 215 17.95 -7.63 -21.36
CA ARG A 215 18.37 -9.01 -21.06
C ARG A 215 18.33 -9.90 -22.31
N ASN A 216 19.29 -10.81 -22.42
CA ASN A 216 19.26 -11.89 -23.40
C ASN A 216 18.81 -13.20 -22.71
N LEU A 217 17.62 -13.69 -23.07
CA LEU A 217 16.93 -14.79 -22.37
C LEU A 217 16.91 -16.10 -23.19
N ILE A 218 17.74 -16.21 -24.23
CA ILE A 218 17.74 -17.33 -25.18
C ILE A 218 18.19 -18.66 -24.52
N ASN A 219 18.98 -18.61 -23.45
CA ASN A 219 19.47 -19.81 -22.78
C ASN A 219 18.45 -20.35 -21.76
N SER A 220 17.83 -21.49 -22.05
CA SER A 220 17.05 -22.25 -21.05
C SER A 220 18.01 -22.91 -20.05
N ARG A 221 17.91 -22.53 -18.77
CA ARG A 221 18.65 -23.21 -17.70
C ARG A 221 17.93 -24.51 -17.35
N THR A 222 18.63 -25.64 -17.35
CA THR A 222 18.14 -26.90 -16.76
C THR A 222 17.82 -26.67 -15.28
N ILE A 223 16.66 -27.13 -14.82
CA ILE A 223 16.25 -27.01 -13.40
C ILE A 223 17.20 -27.86 -12.56
N THR A 224 17.98 -27.23 -11.68
CA THR A 224 18.92 -27.91 -10.78
C THR A 224 18.35 -28.03 -9.37
N ALA A 225 18.88 -28.96 -8.57
CA ALA A 225 18.52 -29.09 -7.15
C ALA A 225 18.78 -27.78 -6.38
N HIS A 226 19.85 -27.05 -6.73
CA HIS A 226 20.13 -25.73 -6.16
C HIS A 226 19.02 -24.72 -6.46
N MET A 227 18.45 -24.72 -7.67
CA MET A 227 17.33 -23.82 -8.01
C MET A 227 16.07 -24.13 -7.19
N ILE A 228 15.78 -25.41 -6.92
CA ILE A 228 14.66 -25.82 -6.08
C ILE A 228 14.88 -25.39 -4.63
N ALA A 229 16.10 -25.59 -4.10
CA ALA A 229 16.47 -25.15 -2.76
C ALA A 229 16.32 -23.62 -2.62
N GLU A 230 16.87 -22.88 -3.58
CA GLU A 230 16.76 -21.43 -3.63
C GLU A 230 15.31 -20.96 -3.64
N GLN A 231 14.44 -21.60 -4.44
CA GLN A 231 13.02 -21.24 -4.49
C GLN A 231 12.32 -21.49 -3.15
N LYS A 232 12.54 -22.65 -2.51
CA LYS A 232 11.92 -22.98 -1.22
C LYS A 232 12.40 -22.07 -0.09
N ILE A 233 13.71 -21.79 -0.04
CA ILE A 233 14.31 -20.87 0.92
C ILE A 233 13.74 -19.46 0.72
N THR A 234 13.68 -18.99 -0.53
CA THR A 234 13.08 -17.70 -0.90
C THR A 234 11.62 -17.62 -0.44
N GLN A 235 10.82 -18.67 -0.66
CA GLN A 235 9.42 -18.71 -0.26
C GLN A 235 9.26 -18.64 1.27
N ALA A 236 10.06 -19.42 2.01
CA ALA A 236 10.05 -19.39 3.47
C ALA A 236 10.44 -17.99 3.99
N PHE A 237 11.47 -17.39 3.42
CA PHE A 237 11.93 -16.05 3.78
C PHE A 237 10.89 -14.97 3.49
N ILE A 238 10.25 -14.99 2.33
CA ILE A 238 9.17 -14.04 2.00
C ILE A 238 8.02 -14.16 3.00
N SER A 239 7.60 -15.40 3.31
CA SER A 239 6.54 -15.63 4.30
C SER A 239 6.89 -15.10 5.69
N GLU A 240 8.15 -15.21 6.09
CA GLU A 240 8.65 -14.66 7.36
C GLU A 240 8.68 -13.13 7.33
N SER A 241 9.18 -12.54 6.24
CA SER A 241 9.29 -11.09 6.05
C SER A 241 7.95 -10.34 5.99
N LEU A 242 6.83 -11.07 5.84
CA LEU A 242 5.48 -10.49 5.94
C LEU A 242 5.01 -10.33 7.38
N ARG A 243 5.61 -11.09 8.31
CA ARG A 243 5.24 -11.15 9.73
C ARG A 243 6.24 -10.45 10.63
N TYR A 244 7.50 -10.41 10.24
CA TYR A 244 8.57 -9.78 10.99
C TYR A 244 9.33 -8.76 10.14
N PRO A 245 9.67 -7.58 10.68
CA PRO A 245 10.42 -6.56 9.96
C PRO A 245 11.91 -6.96 9.88
N ILE A 246 12.29 -7.64 8.81
CA ILE A 246 13.67 -8.10 8.61
C ILE A 246 14.47 -6.99 7.91
N SER A 247 15.21 -6.18 8.69
CA SER A 247 16.11 -5.13 8.21
C SER A 247 17.51 -5.63 7.82
N ARG A 248 17.92 -6.82 8.28
CA ARG A 248 19.19 -7.47 7.93
C ARG A 248 19.09 -8.99 8.07
N ILE A 249 20.01 -9.71 7.41
CA ILE A 249 20.14 -11.16 7.58
C ILE A 249 21.07 -11.44 8.76
N ASP A 250 20.52 -11.91 9.87
CA ASP A 250 21.28 -12.31 11.05
C ASP A 250 21.14 -13.80 11.38
N ALA A 251 21.82 -14.24 12.43
CA ALA A 251 21.84 -15.65 12.81
C ALA A 251 20.45 -16.19 13.20
N LYS A 252 19.57 -15.35 13.78
CA LYS A 252 18.22 -15.73 14.18
C LYS A 252 17.35 -15.96 12.95
N VAL A 253 17.42 -15.06 11.97
CA VAL A 253 16.72 -15.19 10.68
C VAL A 253 17.18 -16.46 9.96
N ILE A 254 18.50 -16.69 9.83
CA ILE A 254 19.01 -17.87 9.14
C ILE A 254 18.57 -19.17 9.83
N ALA A 255 18.66 -19.22 11.17
CA ALA A 255 18.24 -20.38 11.94
C ALA A 255 16.75 -20.69 11.74
N ASN A 256 15.89 -19.66 11.78
CA ASN A 256 14.46 -19.86 11.58
C ASN A 256 14.14 -20.32 10.15
N ILE A 257 14.72 -19.69 9.13
CA ILE A 257 14.49 -20.10 7.73
C ILE A 257 15.05 -21.50 7.46
N SER A 258 16.18 -21.88 8.06
CA SER A 258 16.71 -23.23 8.01
C SER A 258 15.74 -24.25 8.59
N TYR A 259 15.17 -23.96 9.76
CA TYR A 259 14.16 -24.80 10.39
C TYR A 259 12.90 -24.95 9.52
N VAL A 260 12.33 -23.84 9.05
CA VAL A 260 11.07 -23.84 8.27
C VAL A 260 11.24 -24.46 6.89
N SER A 261 12.35 -24.17 6.21
CA SER A 261 12.59 -24.65 4.84
C SER A 261 13.15 -26.07 4.78
N GLY A 262 13.72 -26.57 5.89
CA GLY A 262 14.36 -27.88 5.99
C GLY A 262 15.74 -27.96 5.31
N PHE A 263 16.36 -26.82 4.97
CA PHE A 263 17.69 -26.76 4.36
C PHE A 263 18.77 -26.41 5.39
N GLU A 264 19.99 -26.88 5.13
CA GLU A 264 21.14 -26.63 6.01
C GLU A 264 21.45 -25.14 6.17
N TYR A 265 21.82 -24.74 7.39
CA TYR A 265 22.13 -23.36 7.76
C TYR A 265 23.03 -22.64 6.76
N ARG A 266 24.15 -23.28 6.34
CA ARG A 266 25.11 -22.69 5.40
C ARG A 266 24.51 -22.42 4.02
N VAL A 267 23.64 -23.31 3.55
CA VAL A 267 22.96 -23.16 2.25
C VAL A 267 21.98 -21.99 2.32
N VAL A 268 21.23 -21.90 3.42
CA VAL A 268 20.30 -20.79 3.69
C VAL A 268 21.04 -19.47 3.77
N GLU A 269 22.09 -19.39 4.60
CA GLU A 269 22.93 -18.20 4.76
C GLU A 269 23.46 -17.67 3.42
N GLN A 270 24.06 -18.56 2.61
CA GLN A 270 24.61 -18.19 1.30
C GLN A 270 23.53 -17.64 0.36
N ILE A 271 22.35 -18.25 0.33
CA ILE A 271 21.25 -17.81 -0.53
C ILE A 271 20.67 -16.48 -0.05
N LEU A 272 20.43 -16.33 1.25
CA LEU A 272 19.83 -15.13 1.82
C LEU A 272 20.77 -13.93 1.70
N LEU A 273 22.04 -14.05 2.07
CA LEU A 273 23.01 -12.95 1.94
C LEU A 273 23.20 -12.50 0.49
N ARG A 274 23.11 -13.43 -0.47
CA ARG A 274 23.23 -13.12 -1.90
C ARG A 274 21.98 -12.43 -2.45
N LYS A 275 20.78 -12.87 -2.06
CA LYS A 275 19.51 -12.38 -2.64
C LYS A 275 18.90 -11.21 -1.88
N TYR A 276 19.08 -11.18 -0.57
CA TYR A 276 18.49 -10.21 0.35
C TYR A 276 19.59 -9.60 1.25
N PRO A 277 20.67 -9.03 0.67
CA PRO A 277 21.80 -8.51 1.46
C PRO A 277 21.40 -7.46 2.49
N HIS A 278 20.27 -6.78 2.27
CA HIS A 278 19.71 -5.73 3.13
C HIS A 278 18.38 -6.13 3.78
N GLY A 279 18.09 -7.44 3.89
CA GLY A 279 16.79 -7.92 4.37
C GLY A 279 15.63 -7.66 3.40
N ALA A 280 14.41 -7.63 3.92
CA ALA A 280 13.17 -7.45 3.15
C ALA A 280 12.04 -6.78 3.96
N ILE A 281 12.37 -5.69 4.68
CA ILE A 281 11.44 -4.96 5.53
C ILE A 281 10.23 -4.37 4.79
N GLY A 282 10.36 -4.07 3.49
CA GLY A 282 9.30 -3.46 2.69
C GLY A 282 8.01 -4.30 2.60
N SER A 283 8.14 -5.64 2.61
CA SER A 283 6.98 -6.55 2.62
C SER A 283 6.17 -6.41 3.91
N PHE A 284 6.85 -6.36 5.06
CA PHE A 284 6.23 -6.11 6.35
C PHE A 284 5.54 -4.73 6.37
N MET A 285 6.24 -3.68 5.93
CA MET A 285 5.69 -2.31 5.92
C MET A 285 4.46 -2.18 5.03
N SER A 286 4.41 -2.90 3.92
CA SER A 286 3.24 -2.96 3.04
C SER A 286 2.03 -3.58 3.75
N ASN A 287 2.25 -4.64 4.52
CA ASN A 287 1.20 -5.29 5.31
C ASN A 287 0.76 -4.42 6.50
N TYR A 288 1.73 -3.79 7.18
CA TYR A 288 1.50 -2.86 8.28
C TYR A 288 0.62 -1.67 7.87
N PHE A 289 0.88 -1.12 6.68
CA PHE A 289 0.03 -0.09 6.08
C PHE A 289 -1.42 -0.56 5.98
N GLU A 290 -1.66 -1.75 5.43
CA GLU A 290 -3.01 -2.27 5.21
C GLU A 290 -3.77 -2.50 6.52
N MET A 291 -3.09 -2.98 7.57
CA MET A 291 -3.70 -3.20 8.90
C MET A 291 -4.33 -1.92 9.46
N ALA A 292 -3.74 -0.74 9.20
CA ALA A 292 -4.25 0.54 9.68
C ALA A 292 -5.62 0.94 9.08
N PHE A 293 -6.09 0.25 8.02
CA PHE A 293 -7.34 0.55 7.33
C PHE A 293 -8.39 -0.58 7.40
N ARG A 294 -8.11 -1.70 8.10
CA ARG A 294 -9.01 -2.87 8.16
C ARG A 294 -10.03 -2.82 9.30
N GLY A 295 -10.09 -1.73 10.05
CA GLY A 295 -11.05 -1.58 11.15
C GLY A 295 -10.76 -2.52 12.31
N ARG A 296 -11.81 -2.90 13.05
CA ARG A 296 -11.67 -3.67 14.31
C ARG A 296 -11.27 -5.13 14.11
N ASP A 297 -11.44 -5.69 12.91
CA ASP A 297 -11.22 -7.11 12.66
C ASP A 297 -9.74 -7.50 12.74
N GLU A 298 -8.82 -6.56 12.51
CA GLU A 298 -7.36 -6.77 12.56
C GLU A 298 -6.63 -5.78 13.50
N ALA A 299 -7.35 -5.17 14.46
CA ALA A 299 -6.74 -4.21 15.39
C ALA A 299 -5.57 -4.83 16.19
N ILE A 300 -5.73 -6.07 16.64
CA ILE A 300 -4.68 -6.82 17.38
C ILE A 300 -3.45 -7.08 16.49
N GLU A 301 -3.65 -7.37 15.22
CA GLU A 301 -2.55 -7.60 14.27
C GLU A 301 -1.77 -6.31 14.03
N PHE A 302 -2.46 -5.17 13.95
CA PHE A 302 -1.84 -3.84 13.83
C PHE A 302 -1.02 -3.48 15.08
N GLU A 303 -1.54 -3.77 16.26
CA GLU A 303 -0.86 -3.57 17.55
C GLU A 303 0.38 -4.46 17.64
N THR A 304 0.25 -5.75 17.32
CA THR A 304 1.37 -6.72 17.32
C THR A 304 2.45 -6.30 16.33
N ALA A 305 2.08 -5.89 15.12
CA ALA A 305 3.04 -5.41 14.14
C ALA A 305 3.75 -4.13 14.61
N THR A 306 3.07 -3.24 15.34
CA THR A 306 3.71 -2.07 15.93
C THR A 306 4.73 -2.46 17.01
N VAL A 307 4.44 -3.46 17.84
CA VAL A 307 5.43 -4.03 18.78
C VAL A 307 6.68 -4.48 18.01
N GLU A 308 6.51 -5.26 16.95
CA GLU A 308 7.63 -5.77 16.14
C GLU A 308 8.50 -4.64 15.56
N ILE A 309 7.91 -3.49 15.19
CA ILE A 309 8.66 -2.30 14.74
C ILE A 309 9.52 -1.75 15.87
N PHE A 310 8.93 -1.47 17.03
CA PHE A 310 9.66 -0.87 18.14
C PHE A 310 10.75 -1.80 18.67
N GLU A 311 10.53 -3.11 18.67
CA GLU A 311 11.53 -4.08 19.12
C GLU A 311 12.64 -4.31 18.10
N ASN A 312 12.29 -4.70 16.88
CA ASN A 312 13.28 -5.23 15.94
C ASN A 312 13.85 -4.17 14.98
N VAL A 313 13.18 -3.02 14.84
CA VAL A 313 13.69 -1.90 14.05
C VAL A 313 14.33 -0.87 14.96
N PHE A 314 13.58 -0.35 15.94
CA PHE A 314 14.08 0.71 16.81
C PHE A 314 14.99 0.20 17.91
N GLY A 315 14.90 -1.08 18.31
CA GLY A 315 15.77 -1.65 19.35
C GLY A 315 15.31 -1.34 20.78
N MET A 316 14.04 -1.00 20.97
CA MET A 316 13.42 -0.81 22.28
C MET A 316 12.86 -2.13 22.81
N LYS A 317 12.54 -2.22 24.11
CA LYS A 317 11.63 -3.27 24.58
C LYS A 317 10.19 -2.83 24.31
N ALA A 318 9.33 -3.67 23.75
CA ALA A 318 7.93 -3.31 23.53
C ALA A 318 6.99 -4.45 23.93
N ASN A 319 5.89 -4.12 24.59
CA ASN A 319 4.94 -5.11 25.09
C ASN A 319 3.53 -4.73 24.66
N HIS A 320 2.80 -5.70 24.10
CA HIS A 320 1.36 -5.58 23.85
C HIS A 320 0.61 -5.72 25.18
N VAL A 321 0.19 -4.59 25.75
CA VAL A 321 -0.44 -4.51 27.08
C VAL A 321 -1.94 -4.22 27.00
N GLY A 322 -2.48 -3.94 25.81
CA GLY A 322 -3.91 -3.72 25.57
C GLY A 322 -4.85 -4.83 26.11
N PRO A 323 -4.50 -6.13 26.03
CA PRO A 323 -5.35 -7.21 26.55
C PRO A 323 -5.60 -7.18 28.06
N ILE A 324 -4.81 -6.42 28.83
CA ILE A 324 -4.97 -6.27 30.29
C ILE A 324 -6.23 -5.43 30.61
N GLY A 325 -6.64 -4.55 29.70
CA GLY A 325 -7.77 -3.64 29.86
C GLY A 325 -7.42 -2.38 30.67
N LEU A 326 -8.04 -1.25 30.30
CA LEU A 326 -7.73 0.08 30.85
C LEU A 326 -6.23 0.45 30.76
N THR A 327 -5.55 -0.13 29.78
CA THR A 327 -4.16 0.09 29.41
C THR A 327 -4.09 0.60 27.97
N PRO A 328 -3.00 1.29 27.58
CA PRO A 328 -2.72 1.55 26.17
C PRO A 328 -2.55 0.23 25.43
N ASP A 329 -2.50 0.27 24.10
CA ASP A 329 -2.29 -0.94 23.33
C ASP A 329 -0.86 -1.47 23.55
N ILE A 330 0.13 -0.57 23.56
CA ILE A 330 1.55 -0.95 23.64
C ILE A 330 2.29 -0.05 24.64
N LEU A 331 3.17 -0.68 25.42
CA LEU A 331 4.17 -0.02 26.26
C LEU A 331 5.55 -0.23 25.63
N VAL A 332 6.31 0.85 25.45
CA VAL A 332 7.70 0.80 24.98
C VAL A 332 8.66 1.32 26.05
N ILE A 333 9.82 0.70 26.14
CA ILE A 333 10.87 1.01 27.11
C ILE A 333 12.18 1.19 26.37
N SER A 334 12.77 2.37 26.51
CA SER A 334 14.13 2.65 26.07
C SER A 334 15.06 2.60 27.27
N ASP A 335 15.81 1.50 27.41
CA ASP A 335 16.85 1.42 28.45
C ASP A 335 18.00 2.40 28.16
N ASP A 336 18.37 2.55 26.88
CA ASP A 336 19.49 3.41 26.46
C ASP A 336 19.25 4.90 26.73
N ALA A 337 18.00 5.36 26.60
CA ALA A 337 17.63 6.75 26.85
C ALA A 337 16.84 6.95 28.17
N GLY A 338 16.55 5.87 28.89
CA GLY A 338 15.92 5.87 30.21
C GLY A 338 14.51 6.47 30.23
N TYR A 339 13.61 6.02 29.33
CA TYR A 339 12.22 6.50 29.30
C TYR A 339 11.21 5.41 28.92
N LEU A 340 9.93 5.67 29.26
CA LEU A 340 8.77 4.94 28.77
C LEU A 340 7.99 5.73 27.73
N GLY A 341 7.37 5.02 26.80
CA GLY A 341 6.37 5.56 25.89
C GLY A 341 5.14 4.68 25.88
N ILE A 342 3.96 5.27 25.71
CA ILE A 342 2.72 4.51 25.51
C ILE A 342 2.14 4.79 24.13
N ILE A 343 1.62 3.76 23.49
CA ILE A 343 1.14 3.82 22.11
C ILE A 343 -0.27 3.26 22.05
N ASP A 344 -1.14 3.95 21.32
CA ASP A 344 -2.52 3.57 21.09
C ASP A 344 -2.78 3.49 19.58
N ASN A 345 -2.92 2.28 19.06
CA ASN A 345 -3.16 1.98 17.65
C ASN A 345 -4.64 2.13 17.32
N LYS A 346 -4.93 2.73 16.17
CA LYS A 346 -6.30 3.00 15.73
C LYS A 346 -6.41 2.69 14.24
N ALA A 347 -6.95 1.52 13.92
CA ALA A 347 -7.17 1.06 12.55
C ALA A 347 -8.34 1.82 11.87
N TYR A 348 -8.16 3.12 11.69
CA TYR A 348 -9.11 4.05 11.10
C TYR A 348 -8.40 4.94 10.07
N SER A 349 -9.05 5.17 8.92
CA SER A 349 -8.53 6.06 7.87
C SER A 349 -8.50 7.53 8.30
N ARG A 350 -9.46 7.94 9.15
CA ARG A 350 -9.59 9.30 9.68
C ARG A 350 -9.99 9.27 11.16
N TYR A 351 -9.01 9.00 12.01
CA TYR A 351 -9.21 8.93 13.45
C TYR A 351 -9.36 10.30 14.11
N SER A 352 -10.22 10.38 15.12
CA SER A 352 -10.37 11.54 16.00
C SER A 352 -10.48 11.03 17.43
N ILE A 353 -9.83 11.71 18.38
CA ILE A 353 -9.82 11.29 19.78
C ILE A 353 -11.22 11.55 20.36
N THR A 354 -11.95 10.48 20.63
CA THR A 354 -13.27 10.57 21.28
C THR A 354 -13.12 11.02 22.73
N ASN A 355 -14.19 11.55 23.33
CA ASN A 355 -14.18 11.90 24.76
C ASN A 355 -13.83 10.70 25.66
N ASP A 356 -14.28 9.49 25.29
CA ASP A 356 -13.94 8.27 26.01
C ASP A 356 -12.44 7.96 25.93
N HIS A 357 -11.86 7.98 24.73
CA HIS A 357 -10.43 7.72 24.55
C HIS A 357 -9.55 8.78 25.23
N LYS A 358 -9.96 10.06 25.16
CA LYS A 358 -9.31 11.16 25.87
C LYS A 358 -9.32 10.91 27.38
N ASN A 359 -10.47 10.53 27.94
CA ASN A 359 -10.58 10.26 29.37
C ASN A 359 -9.75 9.06 29.80
N ARG A 360 -9.71 7.98 29.01
CA ARG A 360 -8.83 6.83 29.30
C ARG A 360 -7.36 7.22 29.31
N MET A 361 -6.92 8.01 28.32
CA MET A 361 -5.53 8.47 28.27
C MET A 361 -5.16 9.30 29.51
N ILE A 362 -6.01 10.26 29.88
CA ILE A 362 -5.77 11.19 31.01
C ILE A 362 -5.88 10.51 32.37
N TYR A 363 -6.92 9.70 32.60
CA TYR A 363 -7.27 9.22 33.94
C TYR A 363 -6.85 7.78 34.21
N ASN A 364 -6.53 6.99 33.17
CA ASN A 364 -6.14 5.59 33.31
C ASN A 364 -4.72 5.33 32.83
N TYR A 365 -4.43 5.64 31.56
CA TYR A 365 -3.20 5.17 30.93
C TYR A 365 -1.98 5.93 31.49
N ILE A 366 -1.89 7.24 31.27
CA ILE A 366 -0.75 8.05 31.72
C ILE A 366 -0.47 7.90 33.22
N PRO A 367 -1.47 8.01 34.14
CA PRO A 367 -1.21 7.88 35.57
C PRO A 367 -0.67 6.51 36.00
N SER A 368 -0.98 5.44 35.25
CA SER A 368 -0.52 4.08 35.58
C SER A 368 0.98 3.88 35.35
N TYR A 369 1.58 4.64 34.41
CA TYR A 369 2.99 4.50 34.02
C TYR A 369 3.89 5.64 34.53
N GLN A 370 3.35 6.62 35.26
CA GLN A 370 4.15 7.69 35.88
C GLN A 370 4.95 7.25 37.11
N ARG A 371 4.73 6.04 37.63
CA ARG A 371 5.36 5.51 38.86
C ARG A 371 6.35 4.37 38.61
N ASP A 372 6.67 4.12 37.36
CA ASP A 372 7.61 3.07 36.97
C ASP A 372 9.06 3.53 37.15
N GLU A 373 10.00 2.61 36.91
CA GLU A 373 11.44 2.83 37.02
C GLU A 373 11.96 3.97 36.13
N TYR A 374 11.30 4.19 34.99
CA TYR A 374 11.63 5.26 34.04
C TYR A 374 10.47 6.26 33.89
N PRO A 375 10.76 7.55 33.61
CA PRO A 375 9.72 8.54 33.35
C PRO A 375 8.95 8.22 32.06
N LEU A 376 7.64 8.40 32.10
CA LEU A 376 6.81 8.42 30.89
C LEU A 376 7.10 9.69 30.09
N ALA A 377 7.80 9.55 28.97
CA ALA A 377 8.23 10.67 28.13
C ALA A 377 7.17 11.08 27.10
N PHE A 378 6.44 10.11 26.53
CA PHE A 378 5.41 10.41 25.55
C PHE A 378 4.22 9.47 25.56
N PHE A 379 3.10 9.96 25.01
CA PHE A 379 2.03 9.12 24.48
C PHE A 379 1.88 9.36 22.97
N THR A 380 1.56 8.35 22.18
CA THR A 380 1.30 8.57 20.74
C THR A 380 0.16 7.73 20.20
N TYR A 381 -0.60 8.29 19.26
CA TYR A 381 -1.60 7.57 18.50
C TYR A 381 -1.05 7.20 17.12
N ILE A 382 -1.23 5.95 16.69
CA ILE A 382 -0.86 5.50 15.34
C ILE A 382 -2.10 5.05 14.59
N ALA A 383 -2.37 5.64 13.41
CA ALA A 383 -3.57 5.37 12.64
C ALA A 383 -3.34 5.43 11.12
N GLY A 384 -4.35 5.07 10.32
CA GLY A 384 -4.31 5.26 8.87
C GLY A 384 -4.26 6.75 8.49
N GLY A 385 -4.96 7.59 9.26
CA GLY A 385 -4.96 9.05 9.15
C GLY A 385 -5.76 9.69 10.27
N PHE A 386 -5.83 11.02 10.30
CA PHE A 386 -6.45 11.78 11.40
C PHE A 386 -7.40 12.87 10.89
N GLY A 387 -8.38 13.24 11.72
CA GLY A 387 -9.25 14.37 11.44
C GLY A 387 -8.61 15.71 11.83
N ASN A 388 -9.11 16.80 11.23
CA ASN A 388 -8.54 18.15 11.36
C ASN A 388 -8.43 18.71 12.81
N ASN A 389 -9.10 18.09 13.78
CA ASN A 389 -9.06 18.53 15.18
C ASN A 389 -7.96 17.83 16.01
N ILE A 390 -7.21 16.88 15.43
CA ILE A 390 -6.27 16.03 16.18
C ILE A 390 -5.24 16.83 16.97
N ASN A 391 -4.66 17.88 16.38
CA ASN A 391 -3.67 18.72 17.08
C ASN A 391 -4.25 19.37 18.34
N ARG A 392 -5.50 19.86 18.28
CA ARG A 392 -6.15 20.44 19.46
C ARG A 392 -6.39 19.36 20.52
N GLN A 393 -6.83 18.16 20.11
CA GLN A 393 -7.11 17.07 21.03
C GLN A 393 -5.85 16.55 21.74
N LEU A 394 -4.70 16.52 21.05
CA LEU A 394 -3.40 16.18 21.64
C LEU A 394 -2.98 17.23 22.67
N ASN A 395 -3.02 18.51 22.30
CA ASN A 395 -2.69 19.62 23.20
C ASN A 395 -3.55 19.62 24.48
N ASP A 396 -4.84 19.27 24.38
CA ASP A 396 -5.71 19.14 25.54
C ASP A 396 -5.23 18.05 26.51
N ILE A 397 -4.76 16.90 26.01
CA ILE A 397 -4.24 15.81 26.85
C ILE A 397 -2.90 16.21 27.45
N SER A 398 -1.98 16.78 26.66
CA SER A 398 -0.68 17.21 27.14
C SER A 398 -0.81 18.28 28.22
N SER A 399 -1.71 19.25 28.04
CA SER A 399 -1.99 20.30 29.03
C SER A 399 -2.59 19.75 30.32
N ALA A 400 -3.41 18.70 30.24
CA ALA A 400 -4.06 18.10 31.41
C ALA A 400 -3.13 17.19 32.22
N THR A 401 -2.14 16.58 31.56
CA THR A 401 -1.30 15.53 32.16
C THR A 401 0.17 15.91 32.36
N ASN A 402 0.62 16.99 31.70
CA ASN A 402 2.02 17.40 31.62
C ASN A 402 2.94 16.31 31.01
N VAL A 403 2.37 15.42 30.18
CA VAL A 403 3.10 14.46 29.36
C VAL A 403 2.87 14.85 27.91
N HIS A 404 3.94 15.04 27.14
CA HIS A 404 3.83 15.41 25.73
C HIS A 404 3.37 14.22 24.90
N GLY A 405 2.72 14.47 23.77
CA GLY A 405 2.31 13.38 22.90
C GLY A 405 2.07 13.76 21.47
N SER A 406 1.83 12.77 20.63
CA SER A 406 1.73 12.96 19.20
C SER A 406 0.67 12.07 18.55
N ALA A 407 0.47 12.29 17.25
CA ALA A 407 -0.24 11.39 16.38
C ALA A 407 0.60 11.17 15.12
N ILE A 408 0.77 9.94 14.66
CA ILE A 408 1.52 9.64 13.42
C ILE A 408 0.67 8.74 12.52
N ASN A 409 0.55 9.10 11.25
CA ASN A 409 -0.15 8.25 10.30
C ASN A 409 0.79 7.13 9.86
N VAL A 410 0.22 6.04 9.37
CA VAL A 410 1.00 4.83 9.04
C VAL A 410 2.03 5.10 7.93
N SER A 411 1.74 5.99 6.99
CA SER A 411 2.69 6.40 5.94
C SER A 411 3.94 7.05 6.52
N ASN A 412 3.77 8.02 7.42
CA ASN A 412 4.86 8.72 8.08
C ASN A 412 5.60 7.77 9.03
N MET A 413 4.90 6.84 9.68
CA MET A 413 5.54 5.80 10.49
C MET A 413 6.48 4.92 9.64
N ILE A 414 6.06 4.52 8.43
CA ILE A 414 6.92 3.76 7.50
C ILE A 414 8.13 4.58 7.06
N GLN A 415 7.95 5.87 6.78
CA GLN A 415 9.08 6.76 6.47
C GLN A 415 10.05 6.89 7.66
N LEU A 416 9.53 6.98 8.89
CA LEU A 416 10.35 7.03 10.10
C LEU A 416 11.18 5.75 10.27
N VAL A 417 10.60 4.57 10.02
CA VAL A 417 11.32 3.29 10.02
C VAL A 417 12.45 3.27 8.99
N GLN A 418 12.17 3.75 7.77
CA GLN A 418 13.16 3.83 6.70
C GLN A 418 14.32 4.76 7.09
N ASN A 419 13.99 5.98 7.55
CA ASN A 419 14.96 6.97 7.95
C ASN A 419 15.78 6.55 9.18
N PHE A 420 15.17 5.83 10.14
CA PHE A 420 15.89 5.33 11.30
C PHE A 420 17.04 4.41 10.91
N SER A 421 16.81 3.56 9.90
CA SER A 421 17.81 2.62 9.39
C SER A 421 18.91 3.32 8.59
N GLU A 422 18.60 4.43 7.91
CA GLU A 422 19.52 5.12 6.99
C GLU A 422 20.29 6.28 7.66
N TYR A 423 19.63 7.09 8.48
CA TYR A 423 20.17 8.32 9.07
C TYR A 423 20.69 8.16 10.50
N SER A 424 20.77 6.93 11.01
CA SER A 424 21.28 6.62 12.37
C SER A 424 20.54 7.38 13.48
N TYR A 425 19.20 7.46 13.40
CA TYR A 425 18.39 7.98 14.49
C TYR A 425 18.59 7.14 15.75
N ASP A 426 18.45 7.79 16.90
CA ASP A 426 18.57 7.15 18.21
C ASP A 426 17.26 7.31 19.00
N HIS A 427 17.22 6.72 20.20
CA HIS A 427 16.05 6.77 21.05
C HIS A 427 15.74 8.19 21.55
N PHE A 428 16.73 9.09 21.63
CA PHE A 428 16.48 10.49 22.00
C PHE A 428 15.74 11.23 20.88
N THR A 429 16.15 11.00 19.63
CA THR A 429 15.49 11.54 18.44
C THR A 429 14.05 11.05 18.35
N LEU A 430 13.81 9.75 18.58
CA LEU A 430 12.45 9.20 18.59
C LEU A 430 11.58 9.83 19.69
N LYS A 431 12.13 10.01 20.90
CA LYS A 431 11.42 10.71 21.97
C LYS A 431 11.00 12.11 21.54
N ASP A 432 11.90 12.89 20.96
CA ASP A 432 11.60 14.26 20.54
C ASP A 432 10.51 14.31 19.44
N ILE A 433 10.55 13.38 18.47
CA ILE A 433 9.54 13.24 17.42
C ILE A 433 8.16 12.89 18.02
N PHE A 434 8.10 11.97 18.98
CA PHE A 434 6.83 11.55 19.61
C PHE A 434 6.31 12.53 20.68
N SER A 435 7.04 13.62 20.98
CA SER A 435 6.68 14.62 21.98
C SER A 435 6.28 15.98 21.39
N LEU A 436 5.80 16.04 20.14
CA LEU A 436 5.54 17.31 19.44
C LEU A 436 4.24 18.04 19.80
N ASP A 437 3.31 17.43 20.56
CA ASP A 437 1.97 17.95 20.88
C ASP A 437 1.09 18.25 19.65
N ARG A 438 1.39 17.56 18.55
CA ARG A 438 0.66 17.63 17.28
C ARG A 438 0.85 16.35 16.48
N GLN A 439 0.17 16.28 15.34
CA GLN A 439 0.44 15.29 14.33
C GLN A 439 1.87 15.45 13.78
N ILE A 440 2.58 14.34 13.69
CA ILE A 440 3.91 14.22 13.08
C ILE A 440 3.74 14.26 11.57
N THR A 441 4.46 15.16 10.91
CA THR A 441 4.47 15.33 9.46
C THR A 441 5.80 14.90 8.88
N GLN A 442 5.86 14.73 7.55
CA GLN A 442 7.10 14.33 6.86
C GLN A 442 8.27 15.30 7.11
N SER A 443 8.01 16.59 7.38
CA SER A 443 9.06 17.55 7.72
C SER A 443 9.76 17.29 9.06
N ASP A 444 9.18 16.45 9.92
CA ASP A 444 9.72 16.11 11.23
C ASP A 444 10.59 14.84 11.21
N ILE A 445 10.57 14.11 10.08
CA ILE A 445 11.13 12.76 9.89
C ILE A 445 12.24 12.81 8.85
#